data_AF-A0A0V0X781-F1
#
_entry.id   AF-A0A0V0X781-F1
#
_cell.length_a   1.000
_cell.length_b   1.000
_cell.length_c   1.000
_cell.angle_alpha   90.00
_cell.angle_beta   90.00
_cell.angle_gamma   90.00
#
_symmetry.space_group_name_H-M   'P 1'
#
loop_
_entity.id
_entity.type
_entity.pdbx_description
1 polymer ?
#
loop_
_entity_poly.entity_id
_entity_poly.type
_entity_poly.pdbx_seq_one_letter_code
_entity_poly.pdbx_strand_id
1 'polypeptide(L)'
;LKYRKVMHLDDESPVKKIAINPQFAKYFTRGDFGQDNEGRPVVYFPFGGIDPKGSLLSSFKGSQMLLTMLIWQEETRLLCEQLSKEKQKCIFQAIYILDLKGIGSQHLWKPGVDIFLQIASNLEQHAPEILYKLYVINAPSIFNMIYSIIRPVLDENTKRKIQILGDDYKEALQKDIPAKYIPAYYGGHCYGNNSDPKCTHKRFKRISNTFFSLLTDPLNISYGGLVPRELYFNDCYRPADIQEITIGRQSQKLIPLHVTNSNSVLNTSNQDIGVGIYFTADQSLTSVDEMEMITPYFRLQMHMVPEFGSLKVEKNGYCKSSPSEQLV
;
A
#
# COMPACT_ATOMS: atom_id res chain seq x y z
N LEU A 1 8.62 -11.46 11.28
CA LEU A 1 7.84 -11.66 12.53
C LEU A 1 7.57 -10.36 13.27
N LYS A 2 8.59 -9.59 13.70
CA LYS A 2 8.40 -8.29 14.40
C LYS A 2 7.49 -7.32 13.63
N TYR A 3 7.72 -7.17 12.33
CA TYR A 3 6.90 -6.35 11.44
C TYR A 3 5.41 -6.75 11.43
N ARG A 4 5.13 -8.05 11.25
CA ARG A 4 3.75 -8.58 11.21
C ARG A 4 2.99 -8.31 12.52
N LYS A 5 3.67 -8.50 13.66
CA LYS A 5 3.11 -8.25 14.99
C LYS A 5 2.75 -6.78 15.19
N VAL A 6 3.65 -5.88 14.80
CA VAL A 6 3.43 -4.43 14.98
C VAL A 6 2.36 -3.90 14.02
N MET A 7 2.29 -4.46 12.82
CA MET A 7 1.28 -4.10 11.81
C MET A 7 -0.05 -4.83 12.02
N HIS A 8 -0.18 -5.63 13.09
CA HIS A 8 -1.35 -6.45 13.38
C HIS A 8 -1.81 -7.33 12.20
N LEU A 9 -0.87 -7.79 11.37
CA LEU A 9 -1.17 -8.57 10.16
C LEU A 9 -1.68 -9.99 10.45
N ASP A 10 -1.50 -10.46 11.68
CA ASP A 10 -1.90 -11.80 12.14
C ASP A 10 -3.18 -11.77 13.02
N ASP A 11 -3.74 -10.59 13.32
CA ASP A 11 -5.04 -10.48 14.02
C ASP A 11 -6.15 -11.06 13.12
N GLU A 12 -7.25 -11.61 13.70
CA GLU A 12 -8.39 -12.17 12.92
C GLU A 12 -9.01 -11.20 11.91
N SER A 13 -8.67 -9.92 12.02
CA SER A 13 -9.01 -8.88 11.06
C SER A 13 -7.94 -7.78 11.09
N PRO A 14 -6.82 -7.92 10.35
CA PRO A 14 -5.75 -6.91 10.28
C PRO A 14 -6.29 -5.53 9.89
N VAL A 15 -7.40 -5.55 9.15
CA VAL A 15 -8.02 -4.43 8.48
C VAL A 15 -9.11 -3.72 9.32
N LYS A 16 -9.55 -4.29 10.45
CA LYS A 16 -10.62 -3.66 11.29
C LYS A 16 -10.10 -2.55 12.18
N LYS A 17 -8.80 -2.53 12.51
CA LYS A 17 -8.19 -1.49 13.36
C LYS A 17 -7.61 -0.33 12.55
N ILE A 18 -7.22 -0.56 11.30
CA ILE A 18 -6.76 0.49 10.39
C ILE A 18 -8.01 1.07 9.73
N ALA A 19 -8.44 2.25 10.20
CA ALA A 19 -9.55 2.98 9.62
C ALA A 19 -9.17 3.52 8.22
N ILE A 20 -9.13 2.64 7.22
CA ILE A 20 -9.01 3.04 5.82
C ILE A 20 -10.27 3.82 5.48
N ASN A 21 -10.10 5.07 5.07
CA ASN A 21 -11.21 5.90 4.62
C ASN A 21 -11.93 5.18 3.47
N PRO A 22 -13.24 4.87 3.57
CA PRO A 22 -13.97 4.14 2.52
C PRO A 22 -13.90 4.80 1.14
N GLN A 23 -13.70 6.13 1.08
CA GLN A 23 -13.50 6.84 -0.19
C GLN A 23 -12.19 6.43 -0.89
N PHE A 24 -11.19 5.95 -0.14
CA PHE A 24 -9.90 5.47 -0.67
C PHE A 24 -10.10 4.35 -1.70
N ALA A 25 -11.01 3.41 -1.40
CA ALA A 25 -11.30 2.26 -2.24
C ALA A 25 -11.80 2.63 -3.65
N LYS A 26 -12.45 3.80 -3.79
CA LYS A 26 -13.01 4.28 -5.05
C LYS A 26 -11.97 4.90 -5.98
N TYR A 27 -10.97 5.58 -5.43
CA TYR A 27 -9.98 6.33 -6.22
C TYR A 27 -8.64 5.62 -6.34
N PHE A 28 -8.39 4.57 -5.55
CA PHE A 28 -7.20 3.75 -5.70
C PHE A 28 -7.42 2.57 -6.65
N THR A 29 -6.42 2.29 -7.47
CA THR A 29 -6.49 1.28 -8.53
C THR A 29 -6.04 -0.09 -8.03
N ARG A 30 -6.96 -1.07 -8.01
CA ARG A 30 -6.67 -2.49 -7.78
C ARG A 30 -7.90 -3.34 -8.11
N GLY A 31 -7.71 -4.58 -8.55
CA GLY A 31 -8.77 -5.58 -8.56
C GLY A 31 -8.24 -7.01 -8.57
N ASP A 32 -8.88 -7.90 -7.81
CA ASP A 32 -8.53 -9.32 -7.75
C ASP A 32 -9.57 -10.09 -8.58
N PHE A 33 -9.19 -10.56 -9.77
CA PHE A 33 -10.16 -11.13 -10.71
C PHE A 33 -9.57 -12.27 -11.53
N GLY A 34 -10.21 -13.43 -11.50
CA GLY A 34 -9.79 -14.58 -12.31
C GLY A 34 -8.55 -15.29 -11.76
N GLN A 35 -8.16 -16.36 -12.47
CA GLN A 35 -7.08 -17.26 -12.08
C GLN A 35 -6.34 -17.76 -13.32
N ASP A 36 -5.03 -18.04 -13.18
CA ASP A 36 -4.22 -18.64 -14.23
C ASP A 36 -4.56 -20.14 -14.46
N ASN A 37 -3.89 -20.76 -15.45
CA ASN A 37 -4.04 -22.18 -15.76
C ASN A 37 -3.70 -23.11 -14.58
N GLU A 38 -2.84 -22.66 -13.67
CA GLU A 38 -2.41 -23.42 -12.50
C GLU A 38 -3.30 -23.16 -11.27
N GLY A 39 -4.21 -22.18 -11.36
CA GLY A 39 -5.12 -21.77 -10.31
C GLY A 39 -4.66 -20.62 -9.43
N ARG A 40 -3.52 -19.98 -9.74
CA ARG A 40 -3.03 -18.79 -9.05
C ARG A 40 -3.98 -17.61 -9.30
N PRO A 41 -4.27 -16.78 -8.29
CA PRO A 41 -5.11 -15.60 -8.50
C PRO A 41 -4.40 -14.57 -9.38
N VAL A 42 -5.20 -13.78 -10.11
CA VAL A 42 -4.73 -12.67 -10.94
C VAL A 42 -5.14 -11.34 -10.31
N VAL A 43 -4.16 -10.46 -10.13
CA VAL A 43 -4.31 -9.14 -9.53
C VAL A 43 -4.04 -8.07 -10.59
N TYR A 44 -4.99 -7.17 -10.80
CA TYR A 44 -4.91 -6.06 -11.74
C TYR A 44 -4.56 -4.77 -11.01
N PHE A 45 -3.61 -4.02 -11.56
CA PHE A 45 -3.25 -2.66 -11.16
C PHE A 45 -3.35 -1.74 -12.38
N PRO A 46 -4.52 -1.12 -12.61
CA PRO A 46 -4.71 -0.06 -13.60
C PRO A 46 -3.96 1.25 -13.24
N PHE A 47 -2.64 1.19 -13.14
CA PHE A 47 -1.79 2.19 -12.50
C PHE A 47 -1.90 3.60 -13.09
N GLY A 48 -2.15 3.72 -14.41
CA GLY A 48 -2.36 5.03 -15.03
C GLY A 48 -3.66 5.73 -14.65
N GLY A 49 -4.56 5.07 -13.92
CA GLY A 49 -5.76 5.66 -13.34
C GLY A 49 -5.56 6.27 -11.95
N ILE A 50 -4.37 6.15 -11.36
CA ILE A 50 -4.05 6.80 -10.09
C ILE A 50 -3.95 8.31 -10.31
N ASP A 51 -4.46 9.10 -9.38
CA ASP A 51 -4.22 10.54 -9.29
C ASP A 51 -3.19 10.79 -8.17
N PRO A 52 -1.88 10.85 -8.45
CA PRO A 52 -0.86 10.88 -7.39
C PRO A 52 -0.99 12.10 -6.49
N LYS A 53 -1.34 13.25 -7.07
CA LYS A 53 -1.55 14.49 -6.31
C LYS A 53 -2.84 14.41 -5.53
N GLY A 54 -3.94 14.02 -6.17
CA GLY A 54 -5.21 13.84 -5.48
C GLY A 54 -5.09 12.88 -4.33
N SER A 55 -4.55 11.68 -4.56
CA SER A 55 -4.38 10.64 -3.54
C SER A 55 -3.51 11.07 -2.36
N LEU A 56 -2.45 11.86 -2.59
CA LEU A 56 -1.56 12.31 -1.51
C LEU A 56 -1.99 13.60 -0.81
N LEU A 57 -2.69 14.50 -1.51
CA LEU A 57 -3.17 15.77 -0.96
C LEU A 57 -4.55 15.67 -0.33
N SER A 58 -5.32 14.64 -0.67
CA SER A 58 -6.52 14.30 0.09
C SER A 58 -6.18 13.70 1.42
N SER A 59 -7.16 13.64 2.31
CA SER A 59 -7.02 13.22 3.72
C SER A 59 -6.50 11.78 3.90
N PHE A 60 -5.93 11.18 2.85
CA PHE A 60 -5.19 9.93 2.83
C PHE A 60 -3.70 10.22 3.05
N LYS A 61 -3.34 10.29 4.32
CA LYS A 61 -1.98 10.26 4.85
C LYS A 61 -1.06 9.29 4.06
N GLY A 62 0.19 9.66 3.82
CA GLY A 62 1.17 8.78 3.15
C GLY A 62 1.36 7.44 3.88
N SER A 63 1.25 7.46 5.21
CA SER A 63 1.20 6.25 6.06
C SER A 63 0.05 5.31 5.70
N GLN A 64 -1.14 5.84 5.37
CA GLN A 64 -2.32 5.07 4.99
C GLN A 64 -2.15 4.41 3.62
N MET A 65 -1.47 5.08 2.68
CA MET A 65 -1.16 4.49 1.38
C MET A 65 -0.23 3.29 1.52
N LEU A 66 0.84 3.41 2.32
CA LEU A 66 1.72 2.29 2.65
C LEU A 66 0.96 1.15 3.35
N LEU A 67 0.21 1.47 4.41
CA LEU A 67 -0.60 0.48 5.14
C LEU A 67 -1.56 -0.27 4.22
N THR A 68 -2.21 0.44 3.31
CA THR A 68 -3.19 -0.17 2.41
C THR A 68 -2.52 -1.13 1.42
N MET A 69 -1.35 -0.78 0.88
CA MET A 69 -0.63 -1.70 -0.01
C MET A 69 -0.17 -2.99 0.70
N LEU A 70 0.19 -2.90 1.98
CA LEU A 70 0.55 -4.07 2.79
C LEU A 70 -0.65 -4.96 3.08
N ILE A 71 -1.79 -4.35 3.40
CA ILE A 71 -3.06 -5.07 3.57
C ILE A 71 -3.41 -5.82 2.29
N TRP A 72 -3.32 -5.17 1.13
CA TRP A 72 -3.58 -5.81 -0.15
C TRP A 72 -2.66 -6.98 -0.46
N GLN A 73 -1.41 -6.90 -0.04
CA GLN A 73 -0.48 -8.00 -0.19
C GLN A 73 -0.87 -9.19 0.70
N GLU A 74 -1.20 -8.94 1.97
CA GLU A 74 -1.72 -9.98 2.86
C GLU A 74 -3.04 -10.57 2.35
N GLU A 75 -3.91 -9.76 1.77
CA GLU A 75 -5.14 -10.25 1.14
C GLU A 75 -4.85 -11.17 -0.04
N THR A 76 -3.88 -10.85 -0.89
CA THR A 76 -3.43 -11.78 -1.95
C THR A 76 -2.89 -13.07 -1.35
N ARG A 77 -2.14 -13.01 -0.25
CA ARG A 77 -1.62 -14.19 0.46
C ARG A 77 -2.75 -15.07 0.98
N LEU A 78 -3.73 -14.48 1.66
CA LEU A 78 -4.91 -15.19 2.18
C LEU A 78 -5.75 -15.79 1.03
N LEU A 79 -5.84 -15.09 -0.10
CA LEU A 79 -6.52 -15.59 -1.29
C LEU A 79 -5.82 -16.83 -1.87
N CYS A 80 -4.48 -16.81 -1.94
CA CYS A 80 -3.70 -17.98 -2.33
C CYS A 80 -3.96 -19.16 -1.39
N GLU A 81 -3.97 -18.94 -0.06
CA GLU A 81 -4.26 -20.01 0.92
C GLU A 81 -5.66 -20.59 0.76
N GLN A 82 -6.67 -19.74 0.54
CA GLN A 82 -8.05 -20.18 0.32
C GLN A 82 -8.13 -21.05 -0.94
N LEU A 83 -7.56 -20.58 -2.06
CA LEU A 83 -7.52 -21.32 -3.32
C LEU A 83 -6.72 -22.62 -3.21
N SER A 84 -5.65 -22.61 -2.43
CA SER A 84 -4.85 -23.79 -2.17
C SER A 84 -5.66 -24.90 -1.50
N LYS A 85 -6.49 -24.54 -0.52
CA LYS A 85 -7.41 -25.45 0.17
C LYS A 85 -8.53 -25.94 -0.75
N GLU A 86 -9.20 -25.02 -1.45
CA GLU A 86 -10.33 -25.34 -2.33
C GLU A 86 -9.93 -26.27 -3.48
N LYS A 87 -8.72 -26.09 -4.04
CA LYS A 87 -8.22 -26.86 -5.18
C LYS A 87 -7.35 -28.04 -4.79
N GLN A 88 -7.06 -28.23 -3.51
CA GLN A 88 -6.11 -29.23 -3.00
C GLN A 88 -4.76 -29.18 -3.72
N LYS A 89 -4.27 -27.96 -3.99
CA LYS A 89 -3.03 -27.71 -4.75
C LYS A 89 -2.21 -26.67 -4.02
N CYS A 90 -0.87 -26.79 -4.04
CA CYS A 90 0.01 -25.78 -3.46
C CYS A 90 -0.07 -24.47 -4.26
N ILE A 91 -0.80 -23.48 -3.74
CA ILE A 91 -0.96 -22.15 -4.35
C ILE A 91 -0.55 -21.12 -3.30
N PHE A 92 0.57 -20.45 -3.55
CA PHE A 92 1.13 -19.44 -2.64
C PHE A 92 1.60 -18.18 -3.37
N GLN A 93 1.41 -18.12 -4.70
CA GLN A 93 1.85 -17.03 -5.56
C GLN A 93 0.71 -16.56 -6.47
N ALA A 94 0.82 -15.32 -6.95
CA ALA A 94 -0.17 -14.66 -7.80
C ALA A 94 0.46 -14.03 -9.05
N ILE A 95 -0.34 -13.88 -10.11
CA ILE A 95 0.02 -13.10 -11.31
C ILE A 95 -0.44 -11.67 -11.11
N TYR A 96 0.41 -10.72 -11.44
CA TYR A 96 0.13 -9.29 -11.38
C TYR A 96 0.08 -8.72 -12.80
N ILE A 97 -0.94 -7.92 -13.11
CA ILE A 97 -1.08 -7.21 -14.38
C ILE A 97 -1.04 -5.71 -14.07
N LEU A 98 0.06 -5.06 -14.42
CA LEU A 98 0.30 -3.63 -14.28
C LEU A 98 0.00 -2.94 -15.62
N ASP A 99 -1.14 -2.26 -15.67
CA ASP A 99 -1.57 -1.51 -16.85
C ASP A 99 -1.13 -0.05 -16.73
N LEU A 100 -0.16 0.34 -17.57
CA LEU A 100 0.43 1.68 -17.57
C LEU A 100 -0.27 2.64 -18.53
N LYS A 101 -1.42 2.25 -19.11
CA LYS A 101 -2.21 3.15 -19.95
C LYS A 101 -2.65 4.38 -19.15
N GLY A 102 -2.29 5.58 -19.63
CA GLY A 102 -2.60 6.84 -18.97
C GLY A 102 -1.46 7.40 -18.11
N ILE A 103 -0.35 6.66 -17.98
CA ILE A 103 0.86 7.16 -17.34
C ILE A 103 1.45 8.34 -18.12
N GLY A 104 1.87 9.36 -17.38
CA GLY A 104 2.33 10.64 -17.88
C GLY A 104 3.12 11.40 -16.80
N SER A 105 3.51 12.64 -17.10
CA SER A 105 4.38 13.46 -16.24
C SER A 105 3.83 13.70 -14.83
N GLN A 106 2.51 13.67 -14.64
CA GLN A 106 1.87 13.77 -13.32
C GLN A 106 2.29 12.63 -12.36
N HIS A 107 2.70 11.48 -12.89
CA HIS A 107 3.18 10.32 -12.13
C HIS A 107 4.66 10.40 -11.76
N LEU A 108 5.40 11.36 -12.33
CA LEU A 108 6.77 11.67 -11.94
C LEU A 108 6.85 12.75 -10.87
N TRP A 109 5.71 13.15 -10.29
CA TRP A 109 5.69 14.09 -9.19
C TRP A 109 6.46 13.50 -8.00
N LYS A 110 7.54 14.16 -7.59
CA LYS A 110 8.54 13.63 -6.67
C LYS A 110 7.97 13.01 -5.38
N PRO A 111 7.03 13.66 -4.66
CA PRO A 111 6.42 13.04 -3.48
C PRO A 111 5.70 11.72 -3.76
N GLY A 112 4.99 11.64 -4.90
CA GLY A 112 4.36 10.39 -5.37
C GLY A 112 5.39 9.29 -5.66
N VAL A 113 6.50 9.66 -6.30
CA VAL A 113 7.61 8.74 -6.60
C VAL A 113 8.28 8.26 -5.32
N ASP A 114 8.57 9.15 -4.38
CA ASP A 114 9.25 8.81 -3.13
C ASP A 114 8.40 7.84 -2.28
N ILE A 115 7.08 8.06 -2.19
CA ILE A 115 6.17 7.14 -1.50
C ILE A 115 6.09 5.80 -2.24
N PHE A 116 5.98 5.81 -3.57
CA PHE A 116 5.98 4.58 -4.34
C PHE A 116 7.26 3.75 -4.12
N LEU A 117 8.43 4.39 -4.11
CA LEU A 117 9.71 3.74 -3.86
C LEU A 117 9.80 3.14 -2.46
N GLN A 118 9.32 3.86 -1.44
CA GLN A 118 9.25 3.34 -0.08
C GLN A 118 8.36 2.09 0.00
N ILE A 119 7.21 2.11 -0.68
CA ILE A 119 6.31 0.96 -0.68
C ILE A 119 6.95 -0.20 -1.43
N ALA A 120 7.49 0.01 -2.63
CA ALA A 120 8.17 -1.03 -3.39
C ALA A 120 9.31 -1.66 -2.58
N SER A 121 10.15 -0.85 -1.94
CA SER A 121 11.21 -1.33 -1.06
C SER A 121 10.68 -2.14 0.12
N ASN A 122 9.57 -1.71 0.74
CA ASN A 122 8.97 -2.43 1.84
C ASN A 122 8.37 -3.78 1.41
N LEU A 123 7.67 -3.83 0.27
CA LEU A 123 7.10 -5.05 -0.29
C LEU A 123 8.19 -6.09 -0.61
N GLU A 124 9.31 -5.65 -1.18
CA GLU A 124 10.48 -6.48 -1.48
C GLU A 124 11.11 -7.08 -0.21
N GLN A 125 11.17 -6.30 0.88
CA GLN A 125 11.76 -6.74 2.15
C GLN A 125 10.87 -7.67 2.98
N HIS A 126 9.56 -7.44 2.99
CA HIS A 126 8.66 -8.06 3.97
C HIS A 126 7.80 -9.20 3.42
N ALA A 127 7.67 -9.31 2.11
CA ALA A 127 6.87 -10.36 1.50
C ALA A 127 7.53 -10.86 0.22
N PRO A 128 8.73 -11.44 0.36
CA PRO A 128 9.36 -12.14 -0.73
C PRO A 128 8.44 -13.28 -1.20
N GLU A 129 8.42 -13.49 -2.51
CA GLU A 129 7.87 -14.70 -3.17
C GLU A 129 6.36 -14.80 -3.42
N ILE A 130 5.50 -13.84 -3.04
CA ILE A 130 4.08 -13.85 -3.48
C ILE A 130 3.96 -13.62 -4.99
N LEU A 131 4.87 -12.84 -5.58
CA LEU A 131 4.88 -12.59 -7.02
C LEU A 131 5.31 -13.85 -7.79
N TYR A 132 4.43 -14.39 -8.63
CA TYR A 132 4.80 -15.40 -9.63
C TYR A 132 5.31 -14.75 -10.91
N LYS A 133 4.52 -13.82 -11.47
CA LYS A 133 4.82 -13.10 -12.71
C LYS A 133 4.17 -11.71 -12.69
N LEU A 134 4.89 -10.70 -13.16
CA LEU A 134 4.39 -9.33 -13.33
C LEU A 134 4.34 -8.98 -14.81
N TYR A 135 3.13 -8.87 -15.37
CA TYR A 135 2.90 -8.37 -16.71
C TYR A 135 2.79 -6.85 -16.70
N VAL A 136 3.69 -6.16 -17.40
CA VAL A 136 3.62 -4.72 -17.62
C VAL A 136 3.09 -4.49 -19.03
N ILE A 137 1.92 -3.88 -19.15
CA ILE A 137 1.22 -3.67 -20.43
C ILE A 137 0.98 -2.18 -20.68
N ASN A 138 0.79 -1.81 -21.95
CA ASN A 138 0.55 -0.42 -22.37
C ASN A 138 1.64 0.55 -21.86
N ALA A 139 2.90 0.10 -21.84
CA ALA A 139 4.01 0.91 -21.35
C ALA A 139 4.25 2.12 -22.28
N PRO A 140 4.14 3.37 -21.78
CA PRO A 140 4.39 4.56 -22.59
C PRO A 140 5.89 4.77 -22.85
N SER A 141 6.25 5.69 -23.74
CA SER A 141 7.65 6.05 -24.00
C SER A 141 8.43 6.49 -22.75
N ILE A 142 7.74 7.10 -21.77
CA ILE A 142 8.33 7.52 -20.49
C ILE A 142 8.63 6.34 -19.54
N PHE A 143 8.19 5.12 -19.86
CA PHE A 143 8.36 3.94 -19.03
C PHE A 143 9.81 3.68 -18.67
N ASN A 144 10.75 3.82 -19.62
CA ASN A 144 12.17 3.56 -19.35
C ASN A 144 12.72 4.46 -18.23
N MET A 145 12.26 5.71 -18.16
CA MET A 145 12.62 6.64 -17.10
C MET A 145 12.03 6.17 -15.76
N ILE A 146 10.74 5.83 -15.73
CA ILE A 146 10.08 5.29 -14.52
C ILE A 146 10.78 4.01 -14.05
N TYR A 147 11.07 3.09 -14.98
CA TYR A 147 11.73 1.83 -14.69
C TYR A 147 13.14 2.06 -14.11
N SER A 148 13.90 3.03 -14.64
CA SER A 148 15.22 3.37 -14.09
C SER A 148 15.18 3.85 -12.64
N ILE A 149 14.08 4.51 -12.23
CA ILE A 149 13.88 5.01 -10.86
C ILE A 149 13.55 3.86 -9.90
N ILE A 150 12.73 2.90 -10.33
CA ILE A 150 12.25 1.79 -9.47
C ILE A 150 13.21 0.60 -9.44
N ARG A 151 13.98 0.38 -10.52
CA ARG A 151 14.88 -0.77 -10.66
C ARG A 151 15.85 -0.98 -9.49
N PRO A 152 16.42 0.06 -8.85
CA PRO A 152 17.34 -0.11 -7.72
C PRO A 152 16.71 -0.74 -6.47
N VAL A 153 15.39 -0.58 -6.25
CA VAL A 153 14.73 -1.11 -5.05
C VAL A 153 14.21 -2.54 -5.24
N LEU A 154 14.23 -3.07 -6.47
CA LEU A 154 13.76 -4.41 -6.81
C LEU A 154 14.89 -5.43 -6.67
N ASP A 155 14.62 -6.58 -6.06
CA ASP A 155 15.57 -7.68 -6.03
C ASP A 155 15.71 -8.36 -7.41
N GLU A 156 16.73 -9.21 -7.58
CA GLU A 156 16.97 -9.90 -8.86
C GLU A 156 15.89 -10.93 -9.21
N ASN A 157 15.18 -11.47 -8.21
CA ASN A 157 14.13 -12.45 -8.42
C ASN A 157 12.88 -11.78 -9.01
N THR A 158 12.44 -10.66 -8.43
CA THR A 158 11.36 -9.82 -8.94
C THR A 158 11.69 -9.33 -10.33
N LYS A 159 12.90 -8.79 -10.58
CA LYS A 159 13.32 -8.35 -11.93
C LYS A 159 13.13 -9.42 -13.00
N ARG A 160 13.46 -10.69 -12.70
CA ARG A 160 13.28 -11.82 -13.63
C ARG A 160 11.81 -12.17 -13.90
N LYS A 161 10.91 -11.82 -12.98
CA LYS A 161 9.47 -12.07 -13.09
C LYS A 161 8.72 -10.97 -13.86
N ILE A 162 9.38 -9.84 -14.15
CA ILE A 162 8.79 -8.73 -14.92
C ILE A 162 8.82 -9.09 -16.41
N GLN A 163 7.64 -9.04 -17.03
CA GLN A 163 7.47 -9.18 -18.47
C GLN A 163 6.80 -7.92 -19.02
N ILE A 164 7.59 -7.11 -19.74
CA ILE A 164 7.09 -5.92 -20.43
C ILE A 164 6.58 -6.38 -21.79
N LEU A 165 5.29 -6.20 -22.04
CA LEU A 165 4.61 -6.66 -23.24
C LEU A 165 4.27 -5.48 -24.16
N GLY A 166 4.36 -5.73 -25.47
CA GLY A 166 3.99 -4.77 -26.51
C GLY A 166 2.51 -4.88 -26.88
N ASP A 167 2.19 -4.64 -28.15
CA ASP A 167 0.81 -4.69 -28.65
C ASP A 167 0.19 -6.11 -28.61
N ASP A 168 1.03 -7.14 -28.53
CA ASP A 168 0.66 -8.56 -28.44
C ASP A 168 0.35 -9.02 -27.00
N TYR A 169 0.16 -8.07 -26.08
CA TYR A 169 -0.05 -8.40 -24.68
C TYR A 169 -1.30 -9.26 -24.44
N LYS A 170 -2.34 -9.11 -25.27
CA LYS A 170 -3.60 -9.85 -25.11
C LYS A 170 -3.40 -11.34 -25.35
N GLU A 171 -2.65 -11.68 -26.39
CA GLU A 171 -2.28 -13.04 -26.73
C GLU A 171 -1.34 -13.61 -25.67
N ALA A 172 -0.38 -12.82 -25.17
CA ALA A 172 0.51 -13.24 -24.10
C ALA A 172 -0.24 -13.55 -22.79
N LEU A 173 -1.19 -12.70 -22.38
CA LEU A 173 -2.03 -12.96 -21.20
C LEU A 173 -2.84 -14.25 -21.34
N GLN A 174 -3.42 -14.50 -22.52
CA GLN A 174 -4.23 -15.69 -22.79
C GLN A 174 -3.47 -17.01 -22.79
N LYS A 175 -2.12 -16.99 -22.95
CA LYS A 175 -1.28 -18.19 -22.81
C LYS A 175 -1.28 -18.72 -21.38
N ASP A 176 -1.31 -17.83 -20.40
CA ASP A 176 -1.21 -18.16 -18.98
C ASP A 176 -2.57 -18.18 -18.28
N ILE A 177 -3.50 -17.32 -18.73
CA ILE A 177 -4.78 -17.08 -18.07
C ILE A 177 -5.89 -17.46 -19.05
N PRO A 178 -6.80 -18.39 -18.69
CA PRO A 178 -7.95 -18.70 -19.53
C PRO A 178 -8.75 -17.46 -19.89
N ALA A 179 -9.10 -17.27 -21.16
CA ALA A 179 -9.78 -16.06 -21.65
C ALA A 179 -11.07 -15.72 -20.86
N LYS A 180 -11.80 -16.73 -20.36
CA LYS A 180 -12.99 -16.55 -19.50
C LYS A 180 -12.69 -15.87 -18.14
N TYR A 181 -11.43 -15.83 -17.72
CA TYR A 181 -10.95 -15.22 -16.49
C TYR A 181 -10.17 -13.91 -16.74
N ILE A 182 -10.13 -13.44 -17.98
CA ILE A 182 -9.59 -12.14 -18.35
C ILE A 182 -10.76 -11.21 -18.72
N PRO A 183 -10.84 -9.97 -18.21
CA PRO A 183 -11.79 -8.97 -18.68
C PRO A 183 -11.67 -8.74 -20.19
N ALA A 184 -12.77 -8.51 -20.89
CA ALA A 184 -12.76 -8.24 -22.33
C ALA A 184 -11.90 -7.01 -22.68
N TYR A 185 -11.84 -6.03 -21.78
CA TYR A 185 -10.94 -4.87 -21.88
C TYR A 185 -9.46 -5.27 -22.01
N TYR A 186 -9.05 -6.37 -21.36
CA TYR A 186 -7.69 -6.92 -21.43
C TYR A 186 -7.54 -8.04 -22.47
N GLY A 187 -8.51 -8.20 -23.38
CA GLY A 187 -8.46 -9.19 -24.45
C GLY A 187 -9.10 -10.54 -24.12
N GLY A 188 -9.79 -10.67 -22.99
CA GLY A 188 -10.51 -11.89 -22.64
C GLY A 188 -11.96 -11.96 -23.11
N HIS A 189 -12.71 -12.87 -22.51
CA HIS A 189 -14.13 -13.11 -22.76
C HIS A 189 -15.01 -12.84 -21.53
N CYS A 190 -14.45 -12.27 -20.46
CA CYS A 190 -15.23 -11.91 -19.29
C CYS A 190 -15.83 -10.50 -19.42
N TYR A 191 -17.11 -10.39 -19.06
CA TYR A 191 -17.82 -9.13 -18.94
C TYR A 191 -18.46 -9.04 -17.54
N GLY A 192 -18.43 -7.85 -16.96
CA GLY A 192 -19.13 -7.53 -15.73
C GLY A 192 -20.64 -7.41 -15.94
N ASN A 193 -21.33 -6.82 -14.96
CA ASN A 193 -22.76 -6.49 -15.12
C ASN A 193 -22.97 -5.51 -16.29
N ASN A 194 -24.15 -5.61 -16.92
CA ASN A 194 -24.53 -4.78 -18.07
C ASN A 194 -23.51 -4.83 -19.23
N SER A 195 -22.88 -6.00 -19.43
CA SER A 195 -21.86 -6.21 -20.47
C SER A 195 -20.65 -5.29 -20.36
N ASP A 196 -20.29 -4.87 -19.14
CA ASP A 196 -19.12 -4.03 -18.91
C ASP A 196 -17.81 -4.78 -19.23
N PRO A 197 -17.04 -4.37 -20.25
CA PRO A 197 -15.83 -5.06 -20.67
C PRO A 197 -14.68 -4.93 -19.66
N LYS A 198 -14.75 -3.95 -18.75
CA LYS A 198 -13.73 -3.72 -17.72
C LYS A 198 -13.97 -4.54 -16.46
N CYS A 199 -15.10 -5.23 -16.36
CA CYS A 199 -15.49 -5.93 -15.14
C CYS A 199 -15.38 -5.01 -13.90
N THR A 200 -15.83 -3.76 -14.01
CA THR A 200 -15.85 -2.80 -12.90
C THR A 200 -16.80 -3.24 -11.81
N HIS A 201 -17.94 -3.86 -12.14
CA HIS A 201 -18.96 -4.28 -11.18
C HIS A 201 -19.22 -5.80 -11.20
N LYS A 202 -19.57 -6.37 -10.03
CA LYS A 202 -19.70 -7.82 -9.78
C LYS A 202 -20.71 -8.56 -10.68
N ARG A 203 -20.25 -9.60 -11.40
CA ARG A 203 -21.09 -10.68 -11.96
C ARG A 203 -20.80 -12.08 -11.37
N PHE A 204 -19.64 -12.29 -10.75
CA PHE A 204 -19.15 -13.62 -10.34
C PHE A 204 -19.01 -13.78 -8.82
N LYS A 205 -19.15 -15.01 -8.33
CA LYS A 205 -18.99 -15.39 -6.91
C LYS A 205 -17.55 -15.12 -6.46
N ARG A 206 -17.40 -14.48 -5.29
CA ARG A 206 -16.11 -14.03 -4.72
C ARG A 206 -15.10 -15.18 -4.68
N ILE A 207 -13.85 -14.85 -4.99
CA ILE A 207 -12.72 -15.73 -4.67
C ILE A 207 -12.22 -15.46 -3.23
N SER A 208 -12.42 -14.25 -2.68
CA SER A 208 -12.02 -13.91 -1.30
C SER A 208 -13.13 -13.18 -0.53
N ASN A 209 -13.32 -13.48 0.77
CA ASN A 209 -14.21 -12.77 1.69
C ASN A 209 -13.48 -11.68 2.52
N THR A 210 -12.45 -11.03 1.98
CA THR A 210 -11.62 -10.06 2.73
C THR A 210 -12.30 -8.70 2.95
N PHE A 211 -11.76 -7.91 3.90
CA PHE A 211 -12.31 -6.63 4.34
C PHE A 211 -12.18 -5.52 3.29
N PHE A 212 -11.09 -5.44 2.53
CA PHE A 212 -11.02 -4.45 1.45
C PHE A 212 -12.07 -4.73 0.36
N SER A 213 -12.35 -6.00 0.09
CA SER A 213 -13.46 -6.39 -0.79
C SER A 213 -14.85 -6.01 -0.23
N LEU A 214 -14.96 -5.67 1.05
CA LEU A 214 -16.17 -5.03 1.63
C LEU A 214 -16.14 -3.50 1.44
N LEU A 215 -14.98 -2.86 1.48
CA LEU A 215 -14.83 -1.41 1.26
C LEU A 215 -14.93 -1.01 -0.21
N THR A 216 -14.46 -1.85 -1.13
CA THR A 216 -14.61 -1.63 -2.57
C THR A 216 -15.97 -2.07 -3.09
N ASP A 217 -16.83 -2.70 -2.29
CA ASP A 217 -18.16 -3.17 -2.73
C ASP A 217 -18.96 -1.99 -3.33
N PRO A 218 -19.25 -1.97 -4.65
CA PRO A 218 -19.50 -3.10 -5.57
C PRO A 218 -18.42 -3.44 -6.63
N LEU A 219 -17.20 -2.91 -6.52
CA LEU A 219 -16.17 -2.98 -7.55
C LEU A 219 -15.41 -4.32 -7.58
N ASN A 220 -15.29 -4.90 -8.78
CA ASN A 220 -14.43 -6.05 -9.08
C ASN A 220 -13.00 -5.60 -9.41
N ILE A 221 -12.87 -4.56 -10.24
CA ILE A 221 -11.60 -3.89 -10.53
C ILE A 221 -11.83 -2.38 -10.44
N SER A 222 -11.10 -1.71 -9.53
CA SER A 222 -11.07 -0.26 -9.47
C SER A 222 -10.04 0.29 -10.46
N TYR A 223 -10.50 1.20 -11.31
CA TYR A 223 -9.68 1.92 -12.31
C TYR A 223 -9.30 3.33 -11.84
N GLY A 224 -9.57 3.67 -10.58
CA GLY A 224 -9.24 4.96 -9.99
C GLY A 224 -9.98 6.13 -10.64
N GLY A 225 -9.30 7.25 -10.80
CA GLY A 225 -9.84 8.50 -11.31
C GLY A 225 -9.36 9.70 -10.49
N LEU A 226 -9.69 10.89 -10.97
CA LEU A 226 -9.37 12.13 -10.26
C LEU A 226 -10.04 12.16 -8.89
N VAL A 227 -9.28 12.49 -7.86
CA VAL A 227 -9.83 12.67 -6.52
C VAL A 227 -10.53 14.02 -6.46
N PRO A 228 -11.82 14.10 -6.09
CA PRO A 228 -12.52 15.36 -5.93
C PRO A 228 -11.83 16.27 -4.91
N ARG A 229 -11.76 17.57 -5.20
CA ARG A 229 -11.05 18.54 -4.34
C ARG A 229 -11.67 18.68 -2.95
N GLU A 230 -12.94 18.32 -2.81
CA GLU A 230 -13.67 18.34 -1.55
C GLU A 230 -13.14 17.29 -0.55
N LEU A 231 -12.41 16.27 -1.05
CA LEU A 231 -11.73 15.28 -0.22
C LEU A 231 -10.31 15.73 0.18
N TYR A 232 -9.84 16.88 -0.33
CA TYR A 232 -8.51 17.38 -0.05
C TYR A 232 -8.37 17.69 1.44
N PHE A 233 -7.20 17.40 2.02
CA PHE A 233 -6.95 17.75 3.41
C PHE A 233 -7.11 19.26 3.58
N ASN A 234 -7.85 19.65 4.63
CA ASN A 234 -8.12 21.06 4.93
C ASN A 234 -7.47 21.43 6.27
N ASP A 235 -6.56 22.39 6.24
CA ASP A 235 -5.73 22.85 7.36
C ASP A 235 -6.52 23.49 8.53
N CYS A 236 -7.85 23.61 8.42
CA CYS A 236 -8.70 24.22 9.45
C CYS A 236 -8.69 23.48 10.81
N TYR A 237 -8.13 22.26 10.89
CA TYR A 237 -8.11 21.43 12.10
C TYR A 237 -6.71 21.29 12.71
N ARG A 238 -5.97 22.41 12.81
CA ARG A 238 -4.69 22.46 13.49
C ARG A 238 -4.92 22.63 15.00
N PRO A 239 -4.44 21.73 15.88
CA PRO A 239 -4.52 21.94 17.32
C PRO A 239 -3.84 23.26 17.71
N ALA A 240 -4.41 24.00 18.66
CA ALA A 240 -3.87 25.30 19.09
C ALA A 240 -2.51 25.16 19.80
N ASP A 241 -2.27 24.00 20.45
CA ASP A 241 -1.07 23.74 21.24
C ASP A 241 -0.08 22.86 20.47
N ILE A 242 0.75 23.46 19.62
CA ILE A 242 1.84 22.77 18.90
C ILE A 242 3.16 23.09 19.57
N GLN A 243 3.90 22.05 19.96
CA GLN A 243 5.28 22.18 20.38
C GLN A 243 6.22 22.06 19.17
N GLU A 244 6.94 23.14 18.85
CA GLU A 244 7.98 23.10 17.82
C GLU A 244 9.29 22.57 18.40
N ILE A 245 9.90 21.62 17.70
CA ILE A 245 11.14 20.98 18.12
C ILE A 245 12.13 21.01 16.96
N THR A 246 13.23 21.73 17.13
CA THR A 246 14.35 21.69 16.18
C THR A 246 15.21 20.46 16.44
N ILE A 247 15.50 19.71 15.38
CA ILE A 247 16.36 18.52 15.39
C ILE A 247 17.52 18.79 14.43
N GLY A 248 18.75 18.57 14.89
CA GLY A 248 19.93 18.74 14.04
C GLY A 248 19.99 17.65 12.96
N ARG A 249 20.62 17.96 11.83
CA ARG A 249 20.84 16.99 10.75
C ARG A 249 21.53 15.73 11.29
N GLN A 250 21.06 14.53 10.90
CA GLN A 250 21.56 13.22 11.36
C GLN A 250 21.50 13.00 12.89
N SER A 251 20.81 13.85 13.64
CA SER A 251 20.60 13.64 15.07
C SER A 251 19.29 12.91 15.32
N GLN A 252 19.24 12.16 16.42
CA GLN A 252 18.02 11.55 16.93
C GLN A 252 17.64 12.26 18.21
N LYS A 253 16.37 12.64 18.33
CA LYS A 253 15.86 13.28 19.55
C LYS A 253 14.72 12.46 20.12
N LEU A 254 15.01 11.75 21.21
CA LEU A 254 13.97 11.06 21.94
C LEU A 254 13.09 12.10 22.65
N ILE A 255 11.85 12.21 22.20
CA ILE A 255 10.84 13.06 22.84
C ILE A 255 10.15 12.20 23.90
N PRO A 256 10.38 12.44 25.20
CA PRO A 256 9.69 11.69 26.26
C PRO A 256 8.23 12.15 26.31
N LEU A 257 7.32 11.21 26.08
CA LEU A 257 5.88 11.43 26.19
C LEU A 257 5.43 10.79 27.51
N HIS A 258 5.13 11.63 28.50
CA HIS A 258 4.58 11.17 29.77
C HIS A 258 3.06 11.03 29.63
N VAL A 259 2.59 9.81 29.39
CA VAL A 259 1.17 9.52 29.21
C VAL A 259 0.51 9.43 30.59
N THR A 260 -0.02 10.54 31.10
CA THR A 260 -0.74 10.59 32.40
C THR A 260 -2.18 10.09 32.31
N ASN A 261 -2.83 10.24 31.16
CA ASN A 261 -4.22 9.83 30.91
C ASN A 261 -4.34 9.07 29.58
N SER A 262 -5.28 8.12 29.53
CA SER A 262 -5.70 7.45 28.29
C SER A 262 -6.25 8.47 27.26
N ASN A 263 -6.01 8.23 25.96
CA ASN A 263 -6.42 9.06 24.81
C ASN A 263 -5.55 10.29 24.46
N SER A 264 -4.26 10.30 24.82
CA SER A 264 -3.32 11.34 24.39
C SER A 264 -3.01 11.26 22.88
N VAL A 265 -2.91 12.41 22.20
CA VAL A 265 -2.67 12.51 20.75
C VAL A 265 -1.25 12.97 20.48
N LEU A 266 -0.53 12.25 19.61
CA LEU A 266 0.79 12.68 19.12
C LEU A 266 0.63 13.35 17.76
N ASN A 267 1.13 14.58 17.63
CA ASN A 267 1.10 15.34 16.40
C ASN A 267 2.53 15.72 16.00
N THR A 268 2.90 15.42 14.76
CA THR A 268 4.23 15.73 14.23
C THR A 268 4.06 16.59 12.99
N SER A 269 4.65 17.80 12.99
CA SER A 269 4.66 18.68 11.84
C SER A 269 6.09 19.06 11.42
N ASN A 270 6.29 19.02 10.11
CA ASN A 270 7.40 19.50 9.29
C ASN A 270 8.59 18.56 9.02
N GLN A 271 8.86 18.46 7.71
CA GLN A 271 9.91 17.70 6.98
C GLN A 271 9.81 16.17 7.09
N ASP A 272 10.45 15.49 6.13
CA ASP A 272 10.42 14.03 5.95
C ASP A 272 11.13 13.33 7.13
N ILE A 273 10.45 13.24 8.26
CA ILE A 273 10.96 12.65 9.48
C ILE A 273 10.57 11.16 9.52
N GLY A 274 11.53 10.30 9.82
CA GLY A 274 11.21 8.95 10.21
C GLY A 274 10.84 8.87 11.67
N VAL A 275 9.65 8.34 11.97
CA VAL A 275 9.10 8.27 13.32
C VAL A 275 8.92 6.80 13.68
N GLY A 276 9.50 6.38 14.79
CA GLY A 276 9.15 5.14 15.50
C GLY A 276 8.72 5.46 16.92
N ILE A 277 7.73 4.73 17.45
CA ILE A 277 7.26 4.89 18.83
C ILE A 277 7.68 3.67 19.63
N TYR A 278 8.39 3.92 20.73
CA TYR A 278 8.94 2.90 21.61
C TYR A 278 8.44 3.13 23.05
N PHE A 279 8.26 2.07 23.81
CA PHE A 279 7.81 2.07 25.20
C PHE A 279 8.91 1.56 26.13
N THR A 280 9.06 2.21 27.28
CA THR A 280 9.91 1.76 28.37
C THR A 280 9.28 2.06 29.73
N ALA A 281 9.48 1.18 30.71
CA ALA A 281 9.16 1.46 32.10
C ALA A 281 10.25 2.29 32.81
N ASP A 282 11.45 2.33 32.24
CA ASP A 282 12.61 3.05 32.76
C ASP A 282 12.85 4.35 31.98
N GLN A 283 12.71 5.48 32.67
CA GLN A 283 12.88 6.83 32.11
C GLN A 283 14.34 7.10 31.68
N SER A 284 15.31 6.43 32.32
CA SER A 284 16.74 6.67 32.16
C SER A 284 17.31 6.15 30.84
N LEU A 285 16.62 5.20 30.18
CA LEU A 285 17.10 4.60 28.93
C LEU A 285 17.17 5.60 27.78
N THR A 286 18.34 5.80 27.19
CA THR A 286 18.55 6.75 26.08
C THR A 286 18.67 6.10 24.71
N SER A 287 18.66 4.77 24.63
CA SER A 287 18.63 3.99 23.38
C SER A 287 17.28 3.30 23.19
N VAL A 288 16.82 3.20 21.94
CA VAL A 288 15.58 2.48 21.56
C VAL A 288 15.76 0.97 21.47
N ASP A 289 16.98 0.46 21.50
CA ASP A 289 17.27 -0.97 21.32
C ASP A 289 16.70 -1.84 22.45
N GLU A 290 16.67 -1.29 23.66
CA GLU A 290 16.16 -1.93 24.87
C GLU A 290 14.68 -1.62 25.11
N MET A 291 14.04 -0.83 24.23
CA MET A 291 12.65 -0.41 24.37
C MET A 291 11.71 -1.33 23.59
N GLU A 292 10.49 -1.49 24.10
CA GLU A 292 9.43 -2.20 23.40
C GLU A 292 8.97 -1.36 22.20
N MET A 293 9.19 -1.85 20.97
CA MET A 293 8.70 -1.16 19.77
C MET A 293 7.17 -1.27 19.69
N ILE A 294 6.49 -0.13 19.80
CA ILE A 294 5.04 -0.05 19.70
C ILE A 294 4.60 0.28 18.27
N THR A 295 5.31 1.19 17.60
CA THR A 295 5.10 1.50 16.18
C THR A 295 6.46 1.39 15.50
N PRO A 296 6.57 0.69 14.36
CA PRO A 296 7.84 0.55 13.69
C PRO A 296 8.26 1.90 13.13
N TYR A 297 9.55 2.04 12.90
CA TYR A 297 10.07 3.24 12.28
C TYR A 297 9.55 3.36 10.85
N PHE A 298 8.82 4.43 10.57
CA PHE A 298 8.37 4.79 9.22
C PHE A 298 8.91 6.15 8.85
N ARG A 299 9.56 6.26 7.70
CA ARG A 299 9.80 7.56 7.07
C ARG A 299 8.50 8.05 6.46
N LEU A 300 7.97 9.16 6.96
CA LEU A 300 6.72 9.71 6.47
C LEU A 300 7.02 11.04 5.77
N GLN A 301 6.49 11.20 4.56
CA GLN A 301 6.56 12.49 3.86
C GLN A 301 5.51 13.45 4.42
N MET A 302 5.79 14.00 5.59
CA MET A 302 4.85 14.83 6.36
C MET A 302 4.76 16.28 5.89
N HIS A 303 5.55 16.67 4.88
CA HIS A 303 5.60 18.05 4.39
C HIS A 303 4.39 18.44 3.51
N MET A 304 3.65 17.45 2.98
CA MET A 304 2.49 17.69 2.09
C MET A 304 1.15 17.62 2.82
N VAL A 305 0.99 16.64 3.71
CA VAL A 305 -0.18 16.48 4.58
C VAL A 305 0.34 16.12 5.96
N PRO A 306 -0.01 16.85 7.03
CA PRO A 306 0.42 16.50 8.37
C PRO A 306 -0.11 15.13 8.78
N GLU A 307 0.75 14.31 9.37
CA GLU A 307 0.39 12.99 9.87
C GLU A 307 -0.08 13.13 11.33
N PHE A 308 -1.35 12.78 11.57
CA PHE A 308 -1.92 12.72 12.92
C PHE A 308 -2.16 11.27 13.30
N GLY A 309 -1.67 10.84 14.46
CA GLY A 309 -1.88 9.49 14.96
C GLY A 309 -2.40 9.51 16.39
N SER A 310 -3.28 8.58 16.72
CA SER A 310 -3.64 8.28 18.11
C SER A 310 -3.19 6.87 18.41
N LEU A 311 -2.29 6.71 19.36
CA LEU A 311 -1.86 5.42 19.85
C LEU A 311 -2.54 5.17 21.21
N LYS A 312 -3.27 4.06 21.32
CA LYS A 312 -3.80 3.62 22.62
C LYS A 312 -2.68 2.91 23.37
N VAL A 313 -2.17 3.54 24.42
CA VAL A 313 -1.17 2.94 25.30
C VAL A 313 -1.90 2.18 26.41
N GLU A 314 -1.71 0.86 26.47
CA GLU A 314 -2.41 -0.02 27.42
C GLU A 314 -1.67 -0.20 28.76
N LYS A 315 -0.44 0.30 28.86
CA LYS A 315 0.43 0.16 30.05
C LYS A 315 0.96 1.52 30.50
N ASN A 316 1.06 1.73 31.80
CA ASN A 316 1.72 2.92 32.35
C ASN A 316 3.23 2.86 32.07
N GLY A 317 3.81 3.93 31.53
CA GLY A 317 5.24 4.04 31.26
C GLY A 317 5.56 5.21 30.34
N TYR A 318 6.77 5.23 29.79
CA TYR A 318 7.28 6.31 28.96
C TYR A 318 7.29 5.89 27.50
N CYS A 319 6.71 6.73 26.63
CA CYS A 319 6.89 6.59 25.19
C CYS A 319 8.01 7.50 24.70
N LYS A 320 8.84 7.02 23.78
CA LYS A 320 9.86 7.84 23.10
C LYS A 320 9.64 7.76 21.60
N SER A 321 9.56 8.92 20.95
CA SER A 321 9.61 9.00 19.49
C SER A 321 11.06 9.25 19.04
N SER A 322 11.57 8.46 18.09
CA SER A 322 12.87 8.73 17.46
C SER A 322 12.66 9.31 16.05
N PRO A 323 12.80 10.64 15.87
CA PRO A 323 12.94 11.28 14.58
C PRO A 323 14.38 11.06 14.10
N SER A 324 14.60 10.34 12.99
CA SER A 324 15.95 10.20 12.42
C SER A 324 15.98 10.58 10.94
N GLU A 325 17.02 11.32 10.55
CA GLU A 325 17.47 11.36 9.15
C GLU A 325 18.63 10.37 9.02
N GLN A 326 18.33 9.12 8.65
CA GLN A 326 19.35 8.21 8.14
C GLN A 326 19.13 8.01 6.64
N LEU A 327 20.07 8.52 5.85
CA LEU A 327 20.35 8.12 4.47
C LEU A 327 21.79 7.60 4.46
N VAL A 328 21.94 6.29 4.29
CA VAL A 328 23.02 5.69 3.50
C VAL A 328 22.39 4.58 2.67
#